data_AF-A0A851YDE8-F1
#
_entry.id   AF-A0A851YDE8-F1
#
_cell.length_a   1.000
_cell.length_b   1.000
_cell.length_c   1.000
_cell.angle_alpha   90.00
_cell.angle_beta   90.00
_cell.angle_gamma   90.00
#
_symmetry.space_group_name_H-M   'P 1'
#
loop_
_entity.id
_entity.type
_entity.pdbx_description
1 polymer ?
#
loop_
_entity_poly.entity_id
_entity_poly.type
_entity_poly.pdbx_seq_one_letter_code
_entity_poly.pdbx_strand_id
1 'polypeptide(L)'
;MPLGHIMRLDLERIALEYVVPCLHDIGFCYLDNFLGEVVGDCVLERVKRMHRDGELADGQLAGPSRGVAKRHLRGDQIKWIGGTEEGCEAINLLLTLIDRLVMYCGSRLGKYYVKERSKAMVACYPGNGTGYVRHVDNPNGDGRCITCIYYLNKNWDAKLHGGILRIFPEGKSYVADVEPIFDRLLFFWSDRRNPHEVQPSYATR
;
A
#
# COMPACT_ATOMS: atom_id res chain seq x y z
N MET A 1 26.34 7.97 -1.91
CA MET A 1 26.14 6.55 -1.51
C MET A 1 24.66 6.24 -1.64
N PRO A 2 24.24 5.21 -2.42
CA PRO A 2 22.83 4.90 -2.69
C PRO A 2 21.97 4.69 -1.44
N LEU A 3 22.58 4.20 -0.36
CA LEU A 3 21.92 3.96 0.93
C LEU A 3 21.96 5.16 1.88
N GLY A 4 22.59 6.28 1.49
CA GLY A 4 22.80 7.42 2.37
C GLY A 4 21.50 8.07 2.86
N HIS A 5 20.44 8.02 2.05
CA HIS A 5 19.10 8.45 2.45
C HIS A 5 18.52 7.53 3.52
N ILE A 6 18.50 6.23 3.27
CA ILE A 6 17.97 5.21 4.18
C ILE A 6 18.73 5.21 5.52
N MET A 7 20.05 5.38 5.50
CA MET A 7 20.87 5.46 6.72
C MET A 7 20.56 6.68 7.60
N ARG A 8 19.92 7.72 7.03
CA ARG A 8 19.48 8.91 7.76
C ARG A 8 18.04 8.83 8.23
N LEU A 9 17.30 7.79 7.83
CA LEU A 9 15.94 7.58 8.31
C LEU A 9 15.97 7.20 9.79
N ASP A 10 15.50 8.12 10.62
CA ASP A 10 15.19 7.84 12.00
C ASP A 10 13.79 7.20 12.07
N LEU A 11 13.74 5.89 11.82
CA LEU A 11 12.48 5.13 11.79
C LEU A 11 11.77 5.14 13.14
N GLU A 12 12.50 5.19 14.25
CA GLU A 12 11.92 5.27 15.58
C GLU A 12 11.21 6.61 15.75
N ARG A 13 11.90 7.72 15.48
CA ARG A 13 11.29 9.05 15.54
C ARG A 13 10.09 9.17 14.61
N ILE A 14 10.19 8.68 13.37
CA ILE A 14 9.06 8.67 12.41
C ILE A 14 7.89 7.87 12.98
N ALA A 15 8.13 6.68 13.54
CA ALA A 15 7.09 5.86 14.13
C ALA A 15 6.38 6.58 15.30
N LEU A 16 7.16 7.16 16.22
CA LEU A 16 6.66 7.69 17.48
C LEU A 16 6.07 9.09 17.38
N GLU A 17 6.67 9.95 16.56
CA GLU A 17 6.29 11.37 16.47
C GLU A 17 5.35 11.64 15.29
N TYR A 18 5.23 10.72 14.31
CA TYR A 18 4.40 10.92 13.13
C TYR A 18 3.38 9.81 12.92
N VAL A 19 3.80 8.56 12.72
CA VAL A 19 2.90 7.46 12.34
C VAL A 19 1.87 7.17 13.42
N VAL A 20 2.31 7.00 14.68
CA VAL A 20 1.41 6.73 15.81
C VAL A 20 0.40 7.87 16.02
N PRO A 21 0.81 9.14 16.16
CA PRO A 21 -0.13 10.26 16.31
C PRO A 21 -1.12 10.36 15.15
N CYS A 22 -0.66 10.29 13.89
CA CYS A 22 -1.56 10.42 12.74
C CYS A 22 -2.56 9.26 12.64
N LEU A 23 -2.14 8.02 12.94
CA LEU A 23 -3.07 6.90 12.99
C LEU A 23 -4.13 7.09 14.08
N HIS A 24 -3.79 7.63 15.25
CA HIS A 24 -4.79 7.91 16.30
C HIS A 24 -5.75 9.03 15.93
N ASP A 25 -5.22 10.16 15.45
CA ASP A 25 -6.00 11.39 15.30
C ASP A 25 -6.77 11.45 13.98
N ILE A 26 -6.16 10.93 12.91
CA ILE A 26 -6.63 11.05 11.52
C ILE A 26 -7.10 9.70 10.98
N GLY A 27 -6.46 8.60 11.38
CA GLY A 27 -6.77 7.24 10.93
C GLY A 27 -5.93 6.74 9.75
N PHE A 28 -5.11 7.62 9.16
CA PHE A 28 -4.14 7.31 8.11
C PHE A 28 -2.98 8.31 8.11
N CYS A 29 -1.86 7.95 7.48
CA CYS A 29 -0.73 8.84 7.22
C CYS A 29 0.12 8.32 6.06
N TYR A 30 0.90 9.19 5.41
CA TYR A 30 1.85 8.76 4.40
C TYR A 30 3.21 9.46 4.55
N LEU A 31 4.25 8.79 4.07
CA LEU A 31 5.63 9.26 4.03
C LEU A 31 6.05 9.29 2.57
N ASP A 32 6.42 10.47 2.08
CA ASP A 32 7.00 10.63 0.76
C ASP A 32 8.51 10.42 0.80
N ASN A 33 9.07 10.00 -0.32
CA ASN A 33 10.50 9.74 -0.49
C ASN A 33 11.04 8.73 0.54
N PHE A 34 10.33 7.63 0.77
CA PHE A 34 10.66 6.69 1.84
C PHE A 34 12.00 5.96 1.62
N LEU A 35 12.18 5.28 0.48
CA LEU A 35 13.42 4.56 0.16
C LEU A 35 14.46 5.46 -0.51
N GLY A 36 14.02 6.54 -1.14
CA GLY A 36 14.82 7.34 -2.06
C GLY A 36 14.84 6.75 -3.47
N GLU A 37 15.20 7.58 -4.44
CA GLU A 37 15.03 7.27 -5.87
C GLU A 37 15.70 5.96 -6.30
N VAL A 38 16.97 5.75 -5.93
CA VAL A 38 17.75 4.59 -6.40
C VAL A 38 17.15 3.28 -5.93
N VAL A 39 16.75 3.19 -4.65
CA VAL A 39 16.20 1.94 -4.11
C VAL A 39 14.75 1.76 -4.55
N GLY A 40 13.97 2.85 -4.61
CA GLY A 40 12.63 2.83 -5.19
C GLY A 40 12.61 2.34 -6.65
N ASP A 41 13.62 2.72 -7.44
CA ASP A 41 13.79 2.25 -8.82
C ASP A 41 14.06 0.75 -8.91
N CYS A 42 14.92 0.23 -8.02
CA CYS A 42 15.15 -1.21 -7.96
C CYS A 42 13.87 -1.99 -7.65
N VAL A 43 13.02 -1.48 -6.75
CA VAL A 43 11.70 -2.08 -6.47
C VAL A 43 10.80 -2.01 -7.70
N LEU A 44 10.70 -0.84 -8.34
CA LEU A 44 9.89 -0.64 -9.53
C LEU A 44 10.31 -1.55 -10.68
N GLU A 45 11.61 -1.66 -10.97
CA GLU A 45 12.10 -2.51 -12.06
C GLU A 45 11.87 -4.00 -11.80
N ARG A 46 11.92 -4.43 -10.53
CA ARG A 46 11.55 -5.81 -10.19
C ARG A 46 10.06 -6.05 -10.42
N VAL A 47 9.18 -5.14 -10.00
CA VAL A 47 7.73 -5.25 -10.22
C VAL A 47 7.38 -5.22 -11.70
N LYS A 48 7.99 -4.32 -12.48
CA LYS A 48 7.83 -4.29 -13.94
C LYS A 48 8.25 -5.60 -14.61
N ARG A 49 9.34 -6.23 -14.13
CA ARG A 49 9.77 -7.54 -14.63
C ARG A 49 8.73 -8.62 -14.34
N MET A 50 8.21 -8.70 -13.11
CA MET A 50 7.14 -9.64 -12.75
C MET A 50 5.91 -9.47 -13.66
N HIS A 51 5.55 -8.23 -13.99
CA HIS A 51 4.44 -7.93 -14.89
C HIS A 51 4.71 -8.36 -16.33
N ARG A 52 5.88 -7.99 -16.89
CA ARG A 52 6.28 -8.39 -18.26
C ARG A 52 6.38 -9.89 -18.44
N ASP A 53 6.83 -10.61 -17.41
CA ASP A 53 7.02 -12.06 -17.43
C ASP A 53 5.69 -12.81 -17.21
N GLY A 54 4.56 -12.10 -17.06
CA GLY A 54 3.23 -12.69 -16.92
C GLY A 54 2.97 -13.34 -15.57
N GLU A 55 3.72 -12.95 -14.52
CA GLU A 55 3.65 -13.59 -13.21
C GLU A 55 2.46 -13.11 -12.35
N LEU A 56 1.75 -12.05 -12.78
CA LEU A 56 0.60 -11.49 -12.08
C LEU A 56 -0.70 -12.12 -12.60
N ALA A 57 -1.62 -12.43 -11.68
CA ALA A 57 -2.92 -13.02 -11.98
C ALA A 57 -4.08 -12.09 -11.57
N ASP A 58 -5.25 -12.20 -12.22
CA ASP A 58 -6.42 -11.38 -11.89
C ASP A 58 -6.75 -11.42 -10.38
N GLY A 59 -6.93 -10.24 -9.77
CA GLY A 59 -7.20 -10.07 -8.36
C GLY A 59 -8.45 -10.80 -7.87
N GLN A 60 -8.37 -11.44 -6.70
CA GLN A 60 -9.47 -12.19 -6.11
C GLN A 60 -10.07 -11.48 -4.89
N LEU A 61 -11.34 -11.76 -4.60
CA LEU A 61 -12.04 -11.29 -3.40
C LEU A 61 -11.99 -12.36 -2.31
N ALA A 62 -12.01 -11.94 -1.04
CA ALA A 62 -12.16 -12.85 0.09
C ALA A 62 -13.63 -13.31 0.18
N GLY A 63 -13.88 -14.62 0.00
CA GLY A 63 -15.20 -15.25 0.15
C GLY A 63 -15.88 -15.67 -1.17
N PRO A 64 -16.91 -16.54 -1.10
CA PRO A 64 -17.58 -17.07 -2.28
C PRO A 64 -18.42 -15.99 -2.97
N SER A 65 -17.95 -15.49 -4.11
CA SER A 65 -18.73 -14.58 -4.97
C SER A 65 -19.50 -15.40 -6.01
N ARG A 66 -20.80 -15.66 -5.76
CA ARG A 66 -21.69 -16.23 -6.77
C ARG A 66 -22.20 -15.12 -7.70
N GLY A 67 -21.86 -15.18 -8.99
CA GLY A 67 -22.65 -14.55 -10.06
C GLY A 67 -22.30 -13.12 -10.52
N VAL A 68 -21.41 -12.39 -9.86
CA VAL A 68 -20.93 -11.07 -10.35
C VAL A 68 -19.57 -11.24 -11.03
N ALA A 69 -19.43 -10.73 -12.26
CA ALA A 69 -18.14 -10.73 -12.94
C ALA A 69 -17.11 -9.94 -12.12
N LYS A 70 -16.11 -10.64 -11.60
CA LYS A 70 -15.12 -10.16 -10.62
C LYS A 70 -14.40 -8.88 -11.04
N ARG A 71 -14.23 -8.68 -12.35
CA ARG A 71 -13.59 -7.50 -12.97
C ARG A 71 -14.31 -6.17 -12.71
N HIS A 72 -15.60 -6.19 -12.39
CA HIS A 72 -16.33 -4.96 -12.03
C HIS A 72 -16.03 -4.48 -10.60
N LEU A 73 -15.53 -5.37 -9.73
CA LEU A 73 -15.26 -5.06 -8.32
C LEU A 73 -13.81 -4.63 -8.12
N ARG A 74 -12.88 -5.34 -8.76
CA ARG A 74 -11.46 -4.99 -8.84
C ARG A 74 -10.89 -5.35 -10.21
N GLY A 75 -10.17 -4.42 -10.82
CA GLY A 75 -9.60 -4.58 -12.16
C GLY A 75 -8.09 -4.80 -12.20
N ASP A 76 -7.47 -5.11 -11.05
CA ASP A 76 -6.03 -5.28 -10.93
C ASP A 76 -5.57 -6.74 -11.11
N GLN A 77 -4.28 -6.87 -11.43
CA GLN A 77 -3.54 -8.12 -11.44
C GLN A 77 -2.61 -8.13 -10.22
N ILE A 78 -2.48 -9.27 -9.54
CA ILE A 78 -1.70 -9.39 -8.31
C ILE A 78 -0.73 -10.56 -8.31
N LYS A 79 0.32 -10.43 -7.51
CA LYS A 79 1.21 -11.53 -7.11
C LYS A 79 1.58 -11.39 -5.64
N TRP A 80 1.53 -12.49 -4.89
CA TRP A 80 1.98 -12.54 -3.51
C TRP A 80 3.46 -12.93 -3.45
N ILE A 81 4.27 -12.14 -2.75
CA ILE A 81 5.72 -12.37 -2.60
C ILE A 81 6.14 -12.26 -1.13
N GLY A 82 7.06 -13.12 -0.72
CA GLY A 82 7.67 -13.09 0.61
C GLY A 82 8.77 -12.04 0.75
N GLY A 83 9.38 -11.64 -0.37
CA GLY A 83 10.55 -10.78 -0.41
C GLY A 83 11.86 -11.56 -0.28
N THR A 84 11.85 -12.89 -0.30
CA THR A 84 13.07 -13.73 -0.28
C THR A 84 13.29 -14.46 -1.59
N GLU A 85 12.42 -14.22 -2.58
CA GLU A 85 12.57 -14.74 -3.94
C GLU A 85 13.77 -14.10 -4.63
N GLU A 86 14.34 -14.80 -5.61
CA GLU A 86 15.46 -14.30 -6.41
C GLU A 86 15.10 -12.96 -7.10
N GLY A 87 16.02 -11.99 -7.02
CA GLY A 87 15.86 -10.66 -7.59
C GLY A 87 14.90 -9.74 -6.80
N CYS A 88 14.45 -10.14 -5.60
CA CYS A 88 13.58 -9.36 -4.74
C CYS A 88 14.34 -8.65 -3.59
N GLU A 89 15.65 -8.43 -3.69
CA GLU A 89 16.48 -7.88 -2.61
C GLU A 89 16.04 -6.46 -2.21
N ALA A 90 15.69 -5.61 -3.18
CA ALA A 90 15.17 -4.27 -2.89
C ALA A 90 13.77 -4.32 -2.24
N ILE A 91 12.93 -5.30 -2.61
CA ILE A 91 11.63 -5.53 -1.98
C ILE A 91 11.84 -6.04 -0.55
N ASN A 92 12.80 -6.94 -0.33
CA ASN A 92 13.18 -7.42 1.00
C ASN A 92 13.55 -6.27 1.92
N LEU A 93 14.38 -5.35 1.43
CA LEU A 93 14.80 -4.17 2.16
C LEU A 93 13.61 -3.28 2.51
N LEU A 94 12.73 -2.97 1.54
CA LEU A 94 11.48 -2.23 1.78
C LEU A 94 10.64 -2.88 2.89
N LEU A 95 10.39 -4.18 2.78
CA LEU A 95 9.60 -4.92 3.76
C LEU A 95 10.25 -4.90 5.15
N THR A 96 11.57 -5.06 5.22
CA THR A 96 12.33 -4.99 6.47
C THR A 96 12.23 -3.61 7.13
N LEU A 97 12.28 -2.53 6.34
CA LEU A 97 12.13 -1.17 6.87
C LEU A 97 10.71 -0.90 7.36
N ILE A 98 9.69 -1.38 6.65
CA ILE A 98 8.28 -1.33 7.10
C ILE A 98 8.12 -2.11 8.41
N ASP A 99 8.65 -3.33 8.48
CA ASP A 99 8.59 -4.17 9.68
C ASP A 99 9.23 -3.45 10.88
N ARG A 100 10.40 -2.83 10.70
CA ARG A 100 11.06 -2.03 11.74
C ARG A 100 10.22 -0.83 12.19
N LEU A 101 9.66 -0.08 11.24
CA LEU A 101 8.83 1.08 11.54
C LEU A 101 7.58 0.67 12.35
N VAL A 102 6.91 -0.42 11.97
CA VAL A 102 5.76 -0.95 12.72
C VAL A 102 6.18 -1.49 14.09
N MET A 103 7.33 -2.16 14.19
CA MET A 103 7.88 -2.60 15.49
C MET A 103 8.12 -1.43 16.45
N TYR A 104 8.66 -0.31 15.96
CA TYR A 104 8.86 0.89 16.79
C TYR A 104 7.53 1.50 17.28
N CYS A 105 6.45 1.40 16.50
CA CYS A 105 5.12 1.79 16.95
C CYS A 105 4.69 0.96 18.18
N GLY A 106 5.01 -0.34 18.18
CA GLY A 106 4.85 -1.23 19.33
C GLY A 106 3.43 -1.23 19.91
N SER A 107 3.32 -1.15 21.24
CA SER A 107 2.04 -1.08 21.96
C SER A 107 1.34 0.27 21.86
N ARG A 108 1.93 1.26 21.16
CA ARG A 108 1.33 2.59 21.01
C ARG A 108 0.26 2.65 19.93
N LEU A 109 0.01 1.56 19.18
CA LEU A 109 -1.07 1.45 18.20
C LEU A 109 -2.45 1.18 18.83
N GLY A 110 -2.69 1.73 20.02
CA GLY A 110 -3.92 1.53 20.80
C GLY A 110 -4.01 0.12 21.35
N LYS A 111 -5.09 -0.60 21.01
CA LYS A 111 -5.30 -1.99 21.46
C LYS A 111 -4.53 -3.03 20.65
N TYR A 112 -3.84 -2.61 19.58
CA TYR A 112 -3.17 -3.53 18.67
C TYR A 112 -1.69 -3.69 19.04
N TYR A 113 -1.21 -4.93 18.96
CA TYR A 113 0.20 -5.27 19.01
C TYR A 113 0.52 -6.16 17.80
N VAL A 114 1.17 -5.58 16.79
CA VAL A 114 1.45 -6.25 15.52
C VAL A 114 2.61 -7.22 15.72
N LYS A 115 2.34 -8.52 15.59
CA LYS A 115 3.36 -9.59 15.70
C LYS A 115 3.89 -10.05 14.35
N GLU A 116 3.04 -9.96 13.33
CA GLU A 116 3.32 -10.46 11.99
C GLU A 116 2.53 -9.66 10.96
N ARG A 117 2.91 -9.82 9.69
CA ARG A 117 2.20 -9.30 8.52
C ARG A 117 2.04 -10.39 7.48
N SER A 118 1.15 -10.17 6.52
CA SER A 118 1.06 -11.03 5.33
C SER A 118 2.33 -10.94 4.46
N LYS A 119 2.41 -11.83 3.47
CA LYS A 119 3.23 -11.60 2.28
C LYS A 119 2.85 -10.28 1.62
N ALA A 120 3.78 -9.68 0.87
CA ALA A 120 3.49 -8.47 0.10
C ALA A 120 2.60 -8.83 -1.08
N MET A 121 1.51 -8.09 -1.28
CA MET A 121 0.68 -8.19 -2.48
C MET A 121 1.16 -7.13 -3.47
N VAL A 122 1.94 -7.54 -4.47
CA VAL A 122 2.22 -6.68 -5.62
C VAL A 122 0.95 -6.60 -6.45
N ALA A 123 0.50 -5.39 -6.77
CA ALA A 123 -0.70 -5.14 -7.56
C ALA A 123 -0.36 -4.23 -8.75
N CYS A 124 -1.01 -4.48 -9.89
CA CYS A 124 -0.92 -3.69 -11.10
C CYS A 124 -2.34 -3.44 -11.63
N TYR A 125 -2.74 -2.17 -11.71
CA TYR A 125 -3.94 -1.75 -12.43
C TYR A 125 -3.51 -1.38 -13.85
N PRO A 126 -3.92 -2.13 -14.89
CA PRO A 126 -3.37 -2.00 -16.24
C PRO A 126 -3.89 -0.78 -17.02
N GLY A 127 -4.48 0.21 -16.35
CA GLY A 127 -5.14 1.35 -16.98
C GLY A 127 -6.56 1.03 -17.45
N ASN A 128 -6.99 1.64 -18.56
CA ASN A 128 -8.31 1.41 -19.19
C ASN A 128 -9.52 1.64 -18.27
N GLY A 129 -9.40 2.53 -17.29
CA GLY A 129 -10.44 2.82 -16.32
C GLY A 129 -10.62 1.74 -15.25
N THR A 130 -9.68 0.79 -15.13
CA THR A 130 -9.70 -0.19 -14.04
C THR A 130 -9.52 0.48 -12.68
N GLY A 131 -10.22 -0.01 -11.67
CA GLY A 131 -10.18 0.51 -10.31
C GLY A 131 -10.58 -0.56 -9.31
N TYR A 132 -10.87 -0.15 -8.08
CA TYR A 132 -11.37 -1.02 -7.01
C TYR A 132 -12.49 -0.29 -6.30
N VAL A 133 -13.68 -0.89 -6.30
CA VAL A 133 -14.88 -0.30 -5.68
C VAL A 133 -14.69 -0.02 -4.20
N ARG A 134 -15.49 0.88 -3.65
CA ARG A 134 -15.46 1.16 -2.22
C ARG A 134 -15.62 -0.11 -1.37
N HIS A 135 -14.66 -0.34 -0.47
CA HIS A 135 -14.62 -1.49 0.42
C HIS A 135 -13.93 -1.16 1.74
N VAL A 136 -13.94 -2.13 2.65
CA VAL A 136 -13.16 -2.13 3.89
C VAL A 136 -12.25 -3.33 3.81
N ASP A 137 -10.97 -3.18 4.16
CA ASP A 137 -10.01 -4.27 4.09
C ASP A 137 -10.42 -5.41 5.02
N ASN A 138 -10.67 -5.08 6.29
CA ASN A 138 -11.06 -6.03 7.32
C ASN A 138 -12.46 -5.71 7.88
N PRO A 139 -13.55 -6.07 7.18
CA PRO A 139 -14.91 -5.75 7.63
C PRO A 139 -15.41 -6.65 8.77
N ASN A 140 -14.79 -7.84 8.94
CA ASN A 140 -15.30 -8.93 9.78
C ASN A 140 -14.32 -9.41 10.86
N GLY A 141 -13.19 -8.73 11.05
CA GLY A 141 -12.23 -9.04 12.11
C GLY A 141 -11.30 -10.23 11.83
N ASP A 142 -10.74 -10.34 10.61
CA ASP A 142 -9.79 -11.39 10.22
C ASP A 142 -8.37 -11.24 10.78
N GLY A 143 -8.17 -10.35 11.76
CA GLY A 143 -6.88 -10.07 12.39
C GLY A 143 -6.09 -8.92 11.78
N ARG A 144 -6.36 -8.49 10.53
CA ARG A 144 -5.67 -7.33 9.93
C ARG A 144 -6.04 -6.05 10.65
N CYS A 145 -5.05 -5.32 11.14
CA CYS A 145 -5.26 -4.07 11.87
C CYS A 145 -4.74 -2.84 11.13
N ILE A 146 -3.60 -2.94 10.44
CA ILE A 146 -3.00 -1.84 9.68
C ILE A 146 -2.77 -2.32 8.25
N THR A 147 -3.21 -1.51 7.29
CA THR A 147 -2.87 -1.67 5.88
C THR A 147 -1.69 -0.75 5.56
N CYS A 148 -0.69 -1.30 4.88
CA CYS A 148 0.50 -0.59 4.44
C CYS A 148 0.65 -0.73 2.93
N ILE A 149 0.76 0.39 2.21
CA ILE A 149 0.87 0.44 0.75
C ILE A 149 2.10 1.26 0.36
N TYR A 150 2.94 0.74 -0.52
CA TYR A 150 4.07 1.47 -1.10
C TYR A 150 3.84 1.67 -2.61
N TYR A 151 3.89 2.91 -3.06
CA TYR A 151 3.58 3.28 -4.44
C TYR A 151 4.84 3.44 -5.32
N LEU A 152 4.72 3.09 -6.60
CA LEU A 152 5.84 2.95 -7.53
C LEU A 152 5.71 3.80 -8.81
N ASN A 153 4.73 4.70 -8.88
CA ASN A 153 4.37 5.35 -10.14
C ASN A 153 5.15 6.66 -10.35
N LYS A 154 6.20 6.59 -11.18
CA LYS A 154 6.99 7.78 -11.55
C LYS A 154 6.17 8.75 -12.39
N ASN A 155 6.34 10.04 -12.12
CA ASN A 155 5.72 11.14 -12.86
C ASN A 155 4.18 10.99 -12.98
N TRP A 156 3.54 10.51 -11.91
CA TRP A 156 2.10 10.33 -11.90
C TRP A 156 1.39 11.70 -11.81
N ASP A 157 0.52 11.99 -12.78
CA ASP A 157 -0.42 13.10 -12.73
C ASP A 157 -1.83 12.55 -12.55
N ALA A 158 -2.41 12.71 -11.36
CA ALA A 158 -3.74 12.19 -11.07
C ALA A 158 -4.86 12.83 -11.90
N LYS A 159 -4.66 14.05 -12.44
CA LYS A 159 -5.65 14.69 -13.32
C LYS A 159 -5.71 14.04 -14.70
N LEU A 160 -4.58 13.50 -15.17
CA LEU A 160 -4.47 12.81 -16.45
C LEU A 160 -4.70 11.31 -16.32
N HIS A 161 -4.07 10.70 -15.31
CA HIS A 161 -4.00 9.24 -15.15
C HIS A 161 -5.06 8.69 -14.19
N GLY A 162 -5.73 9.52 -13.39
CA GLY A 162 -6.67 9.07 -12.36
C GLY A 162 -5.99 8.26 -11.25
N GLY A 163 -6.57 7.12 -10.88
CA GLY A 163 -5.95 6.14 -9.98
C GLY A 163 -5.79 6.56 -8.51
N ILE A 164 -6.47 7.65 -8.10
CA ILE A 164 -6.48 8.16 -6.73
C ILE A 164 -7.04 7.08 -5.78
N LEU A 165 -6.35 6.85 -4.65
CA LEU A 165 -6.96 6.16 -3.52
C LEU A 165 -7.77 7.16 -2.72
N ARG A 166 -9.10 7.00 -2.71
CA ARG A 166 -9.99 7.83 -1.90
C ARG A 166 -10.40 7.09 -0.64
N ILE A 167 -10.10 7.67 0.52
CA ILE A 167 -10.45 7.17 1.84
C ILE A 167 -11.64 7.98 2.38
N PHE A 168 -12.58 7.31 3.02
CA PHE A 168 -13.78 7.89 3.63
C PHE A 168 -13.76 7.65 5.15
N PRO A 169 -12.97 8.42 5.94
CA PRO A 169 -12.81 8.14 7.36
C PRO A 169 -14.16 8.17 8.11
N GLU A 170 -14.42 7.13 8.89
CA GLU A 170 -15.68 6.98 9.61
C GLU A 170 -15.92 8.14 10.59
N GLY A 171 -17.13 8.70 10.58
CA GLY A 171 -17.51 9.82 11.45
C GLY A 171 -16.88 11.16 11.08
N LYS A 172 -16.16 11.26 9.95
CA LYS A 172 -15.63 12.54 9.44
C LYS A 172 -16.47 13.03 8.26
N SER A 173 -16.55 14.35 8.11
CA SER A 173 -17.29 15.02 7.01
C SER A 173 -16.48 15.14 5.73
N TYR A 174 -15.18 14.87 5.78
CA TYR A 174 -14.27 14.96 4.64
C TYR A 174 -13.97 13.57 4.05
N VAL A 175 -13.50 13.58 2.80
CA VAL A 175 -12.81 12.45 2.17
C VAL A 175 -11.34 12.81 2.02
N ALA A 176 -10.47 11.81 2.04
CA ALA A 176 -9.03 12.00 1.83
C ALA A 176 -8.61 11.34 0.53
N ASP A 177 -8.01 12.13 -0.36
CA ASP A 177 -7.49 11.65 -1.64
C ASP A 177 -5.97 11.49 -1.53
N VAL A 178 -5.47 10.28 -1.82
CA VAL A 178 -4.04 9.95 -1.82
C VAL A 178 -3.62 9.59 -3.24
N GLU A 179 -2.78 10.44 -3.82
CA GLU A 179 -2.17 10.16 -5.12
C GLU A 179 -1.14 9.03 -5.01
N PRO A 180 -1.11 8.07 -5.96
CA PRO A 180 -0.23 6.90 -5.91
C PRO A 180 1.18 7.21 -6.44
N ILE A 181 1.77 8.32 -6.00
CA ILE A 181 3.07 8.81 -6.50
C ILE A 181 4.22 7.91 -6.08
N PHE A 182 5.28 7.88 -6.89
CA PHE A 182 6.49 7.12 -6.62
C PHE A 182 7.10 7.41 -5.25
N ASP A 183 7.53 6.34 -4.57
CA ASP A 183 8.24 6.36 -3.29
C ASP A 183 7.42 6.93 -2.11
N ARG A 184 6.09 6.84 -2.22
CA ARG A 184 5.14 7.10 -1.13
C ARG A 184 4.80 5.81 -0.39
N LEU A 185 4.97 5.83 0.93
CA LEU A 185 4.53 4.79 1.86
C LEU A 185 3.29 5.28 2.62
N LEU A 186 2.17 4.57 2.52
CA LEU A 186 0.89 4.89 3.16
C LEU A 186 0.55 3.86 4.23
N PHE A 187 0.06 4.34 5.37
CA PHE A 187 -0.54 3.52 6.43
C PHE A 187 -1.98 3.98 6.71
N PHE A 188 -2.87 3.03 6.97
CA PHE A 188 -4.21 3.30 7.50
C PHE A 188 -4.76 2.10 8.25
N TRP A 189 -5.72 2.32 9.16
CA TRP A 189 -6.41 1.21 9.84
C TRP A 189 -7.21 0.35 8.85
N SER A 190 -7.02 -0.97 8.90
CA SER A 190 -7.68 -1.91 7.97
C SER A 190 -9.17 -2.10 8.24
N ASP A 191 -9.67 -1.73 9.41
CA ASP A 191 -11.06 -1.97 9.79
C ASP A 191 -12.01 -0.87 9.26
N ARG A 192 -13.25 -0.89 9.77
CA ARG A 192 -14.35 -0.03 9.33
C ARG A 192 -14.10 1.47 9.54
N ARG A 193 -13.01 1.86 10.21
CA ARG A 193 -12.58 3.26 10.31
C ARG A 193 -12.21 3.86 8.95
N ASN A 194 -11.72 3.07 7.99
CA ASN A 194 -11.26 3.57 6.69
C ASN A 194 -11.83 2.80 5.48
N PRO A 195 -13.15 2.89 5.20
CA PRO A 195 -13.67 2.53 3.89
C PRO A 195 -12.93 3.31 2.81
N HIS A 196 -12.54 2.67 1.72
CA HIS A 196 -11.76 3.31 0.67
C HIS A 196 -12.01 2.68 -0.71
N GLU A 197 -11.70 3.42 -1.77
CA GLU A 197 -11.82 2.99 -3.16
C GLU A 197 -10.59 3.43 -3.96
N VAL A 198 -10.26 2.68 -5.01
CA VAL A 198 -9.29 3.11 -6.02
C VAL A 198 -10.09 3.59 -7.22
N GLN A 199 -10.02 4.90 -7.47
CA GLN A 199 -10.66 5.51 -8.64
C GLN A 199 -10.12 4.93 -9.95
N PRO A 200 -10.88 5.01 -11.05
CA PRO A 200 -10.44 4.55 -12.37
C PRO A 200 -9.03 5.06 -12.71
N SER A 201 -8.15 4.12 -13.06
CA SER A 201 -6.80 4.39 -13.55
C SER A 201 -6.79 4.31 -15.06
N TYR A 202 -6.21 5.31 -15.72
CA TYR A 202 -6.08 5.40 -17.18
C TYR A 202 -4.65 5.17 -17.67
N ALA A 203 -3.70 4.99 -16.75
CA ALA A 203 -2.36 4.50 -17.00
C ALA A 203 -2.06 3.27 -16.12
N THR A 204 -0.98 2.55 -16.43
CA THR A 204 -0.51 1.44 -15.58
C THR A 204 -0.09 1.96 -14.21
N ARG A 205 -0.72 1.45 -13.15
CA ARG A 205 -0.53 1.87 -11.74
C ARG A 205 -0.16 0.71 -10.84
#